data_AF-A0A497GV72-F1
#
_entry.id   AF-A0A497GV72-F1
#
_cell.length_a   1.000
_cell.length_b   1.000
_cell.length_c   1.000
_cell.angle_alpha   90.00
_cell.angle_beta   90.00
_cell.angle_gamma   90.00
#
_symmetry.space_group_name_H-M   'P 1'
#
loop_
_entity.id
_entity.type
_entity.pdbx_description
1 polymer ?
#
loop_
_entity_poly.entity_id
_entity_poly.type
_entity_poly.pdbx_seq_one_letter_code
_entity_poly.pdbx_strand_id
1 'polypeptide(L)' 'MRLLHLSDVHGTPMGQEVLPRLVRELEVDAVVLTGDITHFGPPEYASELASSCDVPMLAVLGNCDPPEVAD' A
#
# COMPACT_ATOMS: atom_id res chain seq x y z
N MET A 1 -11.20 -14.93 7.66
CA MET A 1 -9.95 -14.17 7.61
C MET A 1 -9.41 -14.19 6.19
N ARG A 2 -9.37 -13.03 5.54
CA ARG A 2 -8.88 -12.80 4.20
C ARG A 2 -7.81 -11.72 4.26
N LEU A 3 -6.64 -12.03 3.71
CA LEU A 3 -5.53 -11.09 3.61
C LEU A 3 -5.37 -10.71 2.14
N LEU A 4 -5.24 -9.41 1.88
CA LEU A 4 -4.88 -8.91 0.56
C LEU A 4 -3.40 -8.53 0.57
N HIS A 5 -2.63 -9.10 -0.35
CA HIS A 5 -1.20 -8.79 -0.50
C HIS A 5 -0.97 -7.98 -1.78
N LEU A 6 -0.24 -6.87 -1.66
CA LEU A 6 0.23 -6.05 -2.78
C LEU A 6 1.76 -5.93 -2.69
N SER A 7 2.42 -5.91 -3.84
CA SER A 7 3.86 -5.65 -3.94
C SER A 7 4.17 -4.78 -5.15
N ASP A 8 5.33 -4.12 -5.12
CA ASP A 8 5.93 -3.40 -6.27
C ASP A 8 4.96 -2.40 -6.91
N VAL A 9 4.28 -1.64 -6.05
CA VAL A 9 3.25 -0.67 -6.45
C VAL A 9 3.86 0.50 -7.23
N HIS A 10 5.11 0.86 -6.94
CA HIS A 10 5.89 1.88 -7.66
C HIS A 10 5.17 3.22 -7.83
N GLY A 11 4.45 3.70 -6.82
CA GLY A 11 3.77 4.99 -6.90
C GLY A 11 2.64 5.05 -7.93
N THR A 12 2.16 3.91 -8.41
CA THR A 12 1.16 3.88 -9.48
C THR A 12 -0.20 4.41 -9.03
N PRO A 13 -0.87 5.29 -9.79
CA PRO A 13 -2.24 5.70 -9.49
C PRO A 13 -3.22 4.52 -9.39
N MET A 14 -2.96 3.43 -10.14
CA MET A 14 -3.78 2.22 -10.07
C MET A 14 -3.78 1.59 -8.67
N GLY A 15 -2.71 1.73 -7.88
CA GLY A 15 -2.64 1.20 -6.52
C GLY A 15 -3.72 1.83 -5.63
N GLN A 16 -3.85 3.15 -5.70
CA GLN A 16 -4.84 3.93 -4.94
C GLN A 16 -6.29 3.66 -5.41
N GLU A 17 -6.49 3.27 -6.67
CA GLU A 17 -7.83 2.92 -7.19
C GLU A 17 -8.23 1.47 -6.84
N VAL A 18 -7.29 0.53 -6.99
CA VAL A 18 -7.57 -0.91 -6.89
C VAL A 18 -7.63 -1.38 -5.45
N LEU A 19 -6.75 -0.88 -4.57
CA LEU A 19 -6.69 -1.29 -3.17
C LEU A 19 -8.04 -1.13 -2.43
N PRO A 20 -8.65 0.08 -2.35
CA PRO A 20 -9.93 0.25 -1.65
C PRO A 20 -11.05 -0.60 -2.25
N ARG A 21 -11.07 -0.71 -3.58
CA ARG A 21 -12.06 -1.49 -4.30
C ARG A 21 -11.97 -2.97 -3.93
N LEU A 22 -10.78 -3.56 -3.96
CA LEU A 22 -10.57 -4.96 -3.61
C LEU A 22 -10.84 -5.23 -2.13
N VAL A 23 -10.41 -4.32 -1.24
CA VAL A 23 -10.72 -4.43 0.20
C VAL A 23 -12.22 -4.54 0.43
N ARG A 24 -13.01 -3.70 -0.25
CA ARG A 24 -14.48 -3.70 -0.15
C ARG A 24 -15.13 -4.91 -0.82
N GLU A 25 -14.76 -5.23 -2.05
CA GLU A 25 -15.40 -6.29 -2.85
C GLU A 25 -15.12 -7.70 -2.28
N LEU A 26 -13.95 -7.90 -1.69
CA LEU A 26 -13.52 -9.20 -1.17
C LEU A 26 -13.72 -9.35 0.34
N GLU A 27 -14.21 -8.31 1.03
CA GLU A 27 -14.33 -8.27 2.49
C GLU A 27 -13.01 -8.67 3.16
N VAL A 28 -11.96 -7.91 2.84
CA VAL A 28 -10.59 -8.13 3.35
C VAL A 28 -10.52 -7.74 4.82
N ASP A 29 -9.84 -8.55 5.63
CA ASP A 29 -9.66 -8.30 7.07
C ASP A 29 -8.38 -7.52 7.37
N ALA A 30 -7.34 -7.65 6.53
CA ALA A 30 -6.09 -6.89 6.63
C ALA A 30 -5.30 -6.90 5.31
N VAL A 31 -4.43 -5.90 5.13
CA VAL A 31 -3.55 -5.75 3.97
C VAL A 31 -2.10 -6.00 4.36
N VAL A 32 -1.37 -6.68 3.49
CA VAL A 32 0.09 -6.79 3.53
C VAL A 32 0.65 -6.08 2.30
N LEU A 33 1.56 -5.15 2.50
CA LEU A 33 2.18 -4.35 1.45
C LEU A 33 3.70 -4.58 1.50
N THR A 34 4.32 -5.03 0.41
CA THR A 34 5.76 -5.37 0.43
C THR A 34 6.49 -4.80 -0.76
N GLY A 35 7.58 -4.09 -0.49
CA GLY A 35 8.55 -3.67 -1.49
C GLY A 35 8.02 -2.57 -2.41
N ASP A 36 8.91 -1.64 -2.74
CA ASP A 36 8.79 -0.63 -3.77
C ASP A 36 7.37 -0.04 -3.85
N ILE A 37 6.92 0.50 -2.72
CA ILE A 37 5.60 1.13 -2.57
C ILE A 37 5.56 2.41 -3.41
N THR A 38 6.62 3.19 -3.31
CA THR A 38 6.89 4.41 -4.07
C THR A 38 7.88 4.14 -5.20
N HIS A 39 8.28 5.19 -5.92
CA HIS A 39 9.33 5.12 -6.92
C HIS A 39 10.37 6.22 -6.69
N PHE A 40 11.16 6.06 -5.62
CA PHE A 40 12.07 7.07 -5.07
C PHE A 40 11.33 8.32 -4.56
N GLY A 41 10.15 8.10 -3.97
CA GLY A 41 9.24 9.13 -3.50
C GLY A 41 8.11 9.48 -4.49
N PRO A 42 7.24 10.44 -4.13
CA PRO A 42 7.18 11.12 -2.83
C PRO A 42 6.71 10.16 -1.70
N PRO A 43 7.21 10.29 -0.45
CA PRO A 43 6.79 9.41 0.66
C PRO A 43 5.29 9.52 0.96
N GLU A 44 4.68 10.67 0.66
CA GLU A 44 3.25 10.93 0.81
C GLU A 44 2.40 9.88 0.10
N TYR A 45 2.85 9.35 -1.05
CA TYR A 45 2.13 8.30 -1.78
C TYR A 45 1.82 7.09 -0.90
N ALA A 46 2.77 6.65 -0.07
CA ALA A 46 2.58 5.50 0.80
C ALA A 46 1.54 5.78 1.88
N SER A 47 1.55 6.99 2.45
CA SER A 47 0.56 7.43 3.44
C SER A 47 -0.84 7.57 2.84
N GLU A 48 -0.96 8.06 1.61
CA GLU A 48 -2.22 8.16 0.87
C GLU A 48 -2.77 6.78 0.50
N LEU A 49 -1.90 5.87 0.05
CA LEU A 49 -2.27 4.49 -0.25
C LEU A 49 -2.76 3.77 1.01
N ALA A 50 -2.06 3.90 2.13
CA ALA A 50 -2.50 3.34 3.41
C ALA A 50 -3.85 3.91 3.85
N SER A 51 -4.04 5.23 3.70
CA SER A 51 -5.27 5.93 4.05
C SER A 51 -6.44 5.65 3.10
N SER A 52 -6.22 4.94 1.99
CA SER A 52 -7.28 4.61 1.03
C SER A 52 -8.24 3.54 1.55
N CYS A 53 -7.90 2.80 2.61
CA CYS A 53 -8.77 1.76 3.18
C CYS A 53 -8.69 1.70 4.71
N ASP A 54 -9.77 1.23 5.35
CA ASP A 54 -9.92 1.24 6.82
C ASP A 54 -9.50 -0.06 7.52
N VAL A 55 -8.80 -0.96 6.81
CA VAL A 55 -8.37 -2.25 7.37
C VAL A 55 -6.91 -2.16 7.83
N PRO A 56 -6.52 -2.92 8.87
CA PRO A 56 -5.13 -2.95 9.32
C PRO A 56 -4.17 -3.26 8.16
N MET A 57 -3.08 -2.50 8.06
CA MET A 57 -2.05 -2.67 7.04
C MET A 57 -0.70 -2.93 7.70
N LEU A 58 0.01 -3.94 7.20
CA LEU A 58 1.42 -4.17 7.50
C LEU A 58 2.24 -3.89 6.24
N ALA A 59 3.22 -2.98 6.34
CA ALA A 59 4.11 -2.63 5.24
C ALA A 59 5.56 -3.05 5.50
N VAL A 60 6.25 -3.51 4.46
CA VAL A 60 7.71 -3.71 4.43
C VAL A 60 8.27 -2.92 3.27
N LEU A 61 9.20 -2.01 3.55
CA LEU A 61 9.80 -1.11 2.56
C LEU A 61 10.75 -1.85 1.60
N GLY A 62 10.78 -1.42 0.34
CA GLY A 62 11.75 -1.83 -0.66
C GLY A 62 12.85 -0.80 -0.88
N ASN A 63 13.71 -1.05 -1.87
CA ASN A 63 14.84 -0.17 -2.18
C ASN A 63 14.43 1.12 -2.91
N CYS A 64 13.24 1.16 -3.51
CA CYS A 64 12.70 2.38 -4.11
C CYS A 64 11.98 3.27 -3.09
N ASP A 65 11.81 2.81 -1.85
CA ASP A 65 11.12 3.56 -0.80
C ASP A 65 12.10 4.46 -0.04
N PRO A 66 11.90 5.78 -0.06
CA PRO A 66 12.72 6.68 0.72
C PRO A 66 12.47 6.43 2.23
N PRO A 67 13.49 6.59 3.11
CA PRO A 67 13.36 6.31 4.54
C PRO A 67 12.18 7.01 5.22
N GLU A 68 11.81 8.20 4.73
CA GLU A 68 10.70 9.03 5.18
C GLU A 68 9.32 8.32 5.08
N VAL A 69 9.22 7.20 4.36
CA VAL A 69 8.00 6.36 4.36
C VAL A 69 7.76 5.69 5.72
N ALA A 70 8.82 5.45 6.51
CA ALA A 70 8.72 4.84 7.84
C ALA A 70 8.64 5.85 9.00
N ASP A 71 8.74 7.15 8.71
CA ASP A 71 8.68 8.24 9.71
C ASP A 71 7.23 8.61 10.06
#